data_AF-A0A267GFC0-F1
#
_entry.id   AF-A0A267GFC0-F1
#
_cell.length_a   1.000
_cell.length_b   1.000
_cell.length_c   1.000
_cell.angle_alpha   90.00
_cell.angle_beta   90.00
_cell.angle_gamma   90.00
#
_symmetry.space_group_name_H-M   'P 1'
#
loop_
_entity.id
_entity.type
_entity.pdbx_description
1 polymer ?
#
loop_
_entity_poly.entity_id
_entity_poly.type
_entity_poly.pdbx_seq_one_letter_code
_entity_poly.pdbx_strand_id
1 'polypeptide(L)'
;MVYQPAKHGQPDYFDFNLGWWALRDHPRVLVLFYEDLLVDKATQVRRLADFIGVELTDQLLKDTLEATSFQAMRDNPNVNVSRGGETDGWKAGVSFIRRGEIGDWKNHLTVADNEELDKAIAERMSGSEIQFVYE
;
A
#
# COMPACT_ATOMS: atom_id res chain seq x y z
N MET A 1 -9.12 -24.78 8.34
CA MET A 1 -10.33 -24.10 8.84
C MET A 1 -10.17 -22.64 8.43
N VAL A 2 -10.78 -22.24 7.31
CA VAL A 2 -10.64 -20.88 6.76
C VAL A 2 -11.76 -20.05 7.36
N TYR A 3 -11.40 -19.03 8.13
CA TYR A 3 -12.34 -18.05 8.67
C TYR A 3 -12.76 -17.09 7.55
N GLN A 4 -14.08 -16.97 7.33
CA GLN A 4 -14.76 -15.82 6.75
C GLN A 4 -15.92 -15.52 7.70
N PRO A 5 -16.16 -14.25 8.10
CA PRO A 5 -17.03 -13.43 7.25
C PRO A 5 -16.87 -11.90 7.35
N ALA A 6 -17.16 -11.20 6.25
CA ALA A 6 -17.86 -9.92 6.30
C ALA A 6 -18.93 -9.91 5.20
N LYS A 7 -20.13 -9.43 5.55
CA LYS A 7 -21.27 -9.36 4.63
C LYS A 7 -20.89 -8.49 3.44
N HIS A 8 -20.99 -9.06 2.23
CA HIS A 8 -20.47 -8.62 0.91
C HIS A 8 -19.10 -9.21 0.49
N GLY A 9 -18.56 -10.16 1.26
CA GLY A 9 -17.53 -11.10 0.78
C GLY A 9 -16.08 -10.61 0.79
N GLN A 10 -15.84 -9.34 1.18
CA GLN A 10 -14.48 -8.81 1.37
C GLN A 10 -14.23 -8.52 2.85
N PRO A 11 -13.09 -8.97 3.43
CA PRO A 11 -12.73 -8.68 4.81
C PRO A 11 -12.58 -7.17 5.05
N ASP A 12 -12.81 -6.74 6.30
CA ASP A 12 -12.52 -5.35 6.68
C ASP A 12 -11.01 -5.08 6.68
N TYR A 13 -10.61 -3.81 6.83
CA TYR A 13 -9.21 -3.40 6.77
C TYR A 13 -8.32 -4.18 7.75
N PHE A 14 -8.76 -4.37 9.00
CA PHE A 14 -7.95 -5.01 10.03
C PHE A 14 -7.80 -6.51 9.74
N ASP A 15 -8.91 -7.19 9.43
CA ASP A 15 -8.92 -8.62 9.15
C ASP A 15 -8.12 -8.94 7.88
N PHE A 16 -8.17 -8.07 6.86
CA PHE A 16 -7.38 -8.20 5.66
C PHE A 16 -5.87 -8.14 5.97
N ASN A 17 -5.42 -7.12 6.69
CA ASN A 17 -4.01 -6.95 7.02
C ASN A 17 -3.49 -8.05 7.95
N LEU A 18 -4.24 -8.40 8.99
CA LEU A 18 -3.88 -9.48 9.92
C LEU A 18 -3.84 -10.84 9.24
N GLY A 19 -4.77 -11.11 8.31
CA GLY A 19 -4.80 -12.34 7.52
C GLY A 19 -3.53 -12.53 6.69
N TRP A 20 -3.06 -11.48 6.01
CA TRP A 20 -1.80 -11.51 5.26
C TRP A 20 -0.58 -11.54 6.19
N TRP A 21 -0.62 -10.81 7.31
CA TRP A 21 0.45 -10.82 8.31
C TRP A 21 0.67 -12.21 8.93
N ALA A 22 -0.40 -12.98 9.12
CA ALA A 22 -0.30 -14.36 9.58
C ALA A 22 0.46 -15.28 8.60
N LEU A 23 0.57 -14.89 7.33
CA LEU A 23 1.29 -15.61 6.29
C LEU A 23 2.69 -15.04 6.01
N ARG A 24 3.18 -14.07 6.79
CA ARG A 24 4.44 -13.36 6.50
C ARG A 24 5.68 -14.25 6.39
N ASP A 25 5.69 -15.39 7.10
CA ASP A 25 6.80 -16.35 7.07
C ASP A 25 6.61 -17.45 6.00
N HIS A 26 5.51 -17.42 5.25
CA HIS A 26 5.26 -18.40 4.21
C HIS A 26 6.19 -18.12 3.01
N PRO A 27 6.90 -19.13 2.46
CA PRO A 27 7.97 -18.93 1.47
C PRO A 27 7.49 -18.38 0.11
N ARG A 28 6.17 -18.30 -0.11
CA ARG A 28 5.55 -17.74 -1.32
C ARG A 28 4.73 -16.48 -1.04
N VAL A 29 4.97 -15.84 0.09
CA VAL A 29 4.35 -14.55 0.45
C VAL A 29 5.45 -13.58 0.80
N LEU A 30 5.45 -12.41 0.16
CA LEU A 30 6.29 -11.28 0.53
C LEU A 30 5.38 -10.15 1.01
N VAL A 31 5.50 -9.81 2.29
CA VAL A 31 4.83 -8.65 2.88
C VAL A 31 5.74 -7.43 2.75
N LEU A 32 5.21 -6.36 2.17
CA LEU A 32 5.87 -5.07 2.04
C LEU A 32 4.94 -3.98 2.60
N PHE A 33 5.53 -2.94 3.17
CA PHE A 33 4.80 -1.75 3.60
C PHE A 33 4.98 -0.63 2.56
N TYR A 34 3.92 0.15 2.36
CA TYR A 34 3.95 1.28 1.45
C TYR A 34 4.97 2.34 1.90
N GLU A 35 5.07 2.52 3.21
CA GLU A 35 5.96 3.48 3.84
C GLU A 35 7.43 3.10 3.64
N ASP A 36 7.77 1.81 3.75
CA ASP A 36 9.10 1.30 3.43
C ASP A 36 9.50 1.58 1.98
N LEU A 37 8.54 1.50 1.04
CA LEU A 37 8.77 1.83 -0.38
C LEU A 37 9.03 3.32 -0.61
N LEU A 38 8.51 4.20 0.25
CA LEU A 38 8.76 5.63 0.19
C LEU A 38 10.07 6.01 0.88
N VAL A 39 10.39 5.38 2.00
CA VAL A 39 11.63 5.62 2.76
C VAL A 39 12.86 5.07 2.04
N ASP A 40 12.83 3.81 1.60
CA ASP A 40 13.93 3.19 0.87
C ASP A 40 13.43 2.19 -0.17
N LYS A 41 13.01 2.74 -1.32
CA LYS A 41 12.55 1.95 -2.46
C LYS A 41 13.60 0.97 -2.98
N ALA A 42 14.89 1.34 -2.95
CA ALA A 42 15.95 0.52 -3.53
C ALA A 42 16.10 -0.80 -2.75
N THR A 43 16.06 -0.73 -1.43
CA THR A 43 16.08 -1.92 -0.57
C THR A 43 14.84 -2.80 -0.80
N GLN A 44 13.65 -2.21 -0.91
CA GLN A 44 12.43 -2.99 -1.17
C GLN A 44 12.43 -3.64 -2.57
N VAL A 45 12.96 -2.97 -3.60
CA VAL A 45 13.10 -3.55 -4.94
C VAL A 45 14.09 -4.72 -4.93
N ARG A 46 15.20 -4.63 -4.18
CA ARG A 46 16.13 -5.75 -3.99
C ARG A 46 15.44 -6.94 -3.34
N ARG A 47 14.72 -6.72 -2.23
CA ARG A 47 13.94 -7.76 -1.55
C ARG A 47 12.93 -8.43 -2.48
N LEU A 48 12.23 -7.63 -3.29
CA LEU A 48 11.28 -8.15 -4.28
C LEU A 48 11.97 -9.00 -5.34
N ALA A 49 13.09 -8.52 -5.90
CA ALA A 49 13.85 -9.23 -6.91
C ALA A 49 14.37 -10.59 -6.39
N ASP A 50 14.94 -10.61 -5.18
CA ASP A 50 15.38 -11.84 -4.51
C ASP A 50 14.22 -12.82 -4.31
N PHE A 51 13.07 -12.31 -3.88
CA PHE A 51 11.87 -13.12 -3.65
C PHE A 51 11.30 -13.77 -4.92
N ILE A 52 11.31 -13.05 -6.04
CA ILE A 52 10.82 -13.58 -7.34
C ILE A 52 11.92 -14.26 -8.17
N GLY A 53 13.16 -14.31 -7.67
CA GLY A 53 14.29 -14.96 -8.34
C GLY A 53 14.82 -14.22 -9.57
N VAL A 54 14.77 -12.89 -9.57
CA VAL A 54 15.31 -12.03 -10.65
C VAL A 54 16.70 -11.54 -10.27
N GLU A 55 17.68 -11.76 -11.15
CA GLU A 55 19.01 -11.18 -10.98
C GLU A 55 18.95 -9.66 -11.22
N LEU A 56 19.12 -8.90 -10.14
CA LEU A 56 18.99 -7.45 -10.17
C LEU A 56 20.35 -6.77 -10.43
N THR A 57 20.62 -6.46 -11.69
CA THR A 57 21.77 -5.63 -12.06
C THR A 57 21.60 -4.18 -11.60
N ASP A 58 22.70 -3.45 -11.46
CA ASP A 58 22.64 -2.02 -11.09
C ASP A 58 21.86 -1.18 -12.09
N GLN A 59 21.97 -1.52 -13.38
CA GLN A 59 21.21 -0.85 -14.43
C GLN A 59 19.71 -1.15 -14.31
N LEU A 60 19.33 -2.42 -14.10
CA LEU A 60 17.93 -2.80 -13.92
C LEU A 60 17.32 -2.15 -12.68
N LEU A 61 18.06 -2.09 -11.56
CA LEU A 61 17.62 -1.37 -10.37
C LEU A 61 17.39 0.11 -10.68
N LYS A 62 18.36 0.77 -11.33
CA LYS A 62 18.25 2.19 -11.68
C LYS A 62 17.02 2.45 -12.55
N ASP A 63 16.85 1.68 -13.61
CA ASP A 63 15.72 1.82 -14.54
C ASP A 63 14.38 1.58 -13.83
N THR A 64 14.34 0.60 -12.92
CA THR A 64 13.15 0.30 -12.10
C THR A 64 12.81 1.48 -11.18
N LEU A 65 13.79 2.06 -10.49
CA LEU A 65 13.58 3.19 -9.58
C LEU A 65 13.08 4.44 -10.32
N GLU A 66 13.62 4.70 -11.52
CA GLU A 66 13.22 5.83 -12.36
C GLU A 66 11.79 5.64 -12.89
N ALA A 67 11.51 4.48 -13.49
CA ALA A 67 10.19 4.17 -14.08
C ALA A 67 9.07 4.09 -13.02
N THR A 68 9.39 3.69 -11.79
CA THR A 68 8.45 3.61 -10.67
C THR A 68 8.52 4.81 -9.73
N SER A 69 9.20 5.89 -10.12
CA SER A 69 9.16 7.16 -9.40
C SER A 69 7.75 7.75 -9.43
N PHE A 70 7.39 8.53 -8.42
CA PHE A 70 6.05 9.13 -8.33
C PHE A 70 5.73 9.96 -9.58
N GLN A 71 6.67 10.80 -10.02
CA GLN A 71 6.51 11.64 -11.20
C GLN A 71 6.37 10.81 -12.47
N ALA A 72 7.25 9.82 -12.69
CA ALA A 72 7.18 8.96 -13.87
C ALA A 72 5.85 8.20 -13.94
N MET A 73 5.37 7.66 -12.83
CA MET A 73 4.07 6.97 -12.80
C MET A 73 2.91 7.94 -13.02
N ARG A 74 2.94 9.13 -12.38
CA ARG A 74 1.90 10.15 -12.53
C ARG A 74 1.78 10.66 -13.97
N ASP A 75 2.91 10.82 -14.66
CA ASP A 75 2.93 11.32 -16.03
C ASP A 75 2.66 10.22 -17.06
N ASN A 76 2.74 8.94 -16.67
CA ASN A 76 2.54 7.81 -17.56
C ASN A 76 1.04 7.51 -17.76
N PRO A 77 0.47 7.75 -18.95
CA PRO A 77 -0.96 7.58 -19.20
C PRO A 77 -1.43 6.12 -19.16
N ASN A 78 -0.51 5.14 -19.24
CA ASN A 78 -0.86 3.72 -19.16
C ASN A 78 -1.14 3.25 -17.73
N VAL A 79 -0.67 3.98 -16.72
CA VAL A 79 -0.85 3.62 -15.29
C VAL A 79 -1.61 4.69 -14.53
N ASN A 80 -1.43 5.96 -14.86
CA ASN A 80 -2.25 7.06 -14.35
C ASN A 80 -3.47 7.30 -15.24
N VAL A 81 -4.24 6.23 -15.46
CA VAL A 81 -5.55 6.34 -16.11
C VAL A 81 -6.52 7.02 -15.15
N SER A 82 -6.72 8.32 -15.34
CA SER A 82 -8.02 8.92 -15.01
C SER A 82 -9.04 8.23 -15.92
N ARG A 83 -9.71 7.18 -15.42
CA ARG A 83 -10.91 6.64 -16.07
C ARG A 83 -11.96 7.76 -16.04
N GLY A 84 -11.88 8.62 -17.04
CA GLY A 84 -12.61 9.88 -17.16
C GLY A 84 -13.43 9.90 -18.43
N GLY A 85 -14.26 8.88 -18.61
CA GLY A 85 -15.63 9.09 -19.10
C GLY A 85 -16.56 9.10 -17.88
N GLU A 86 -17.79 9.59 -18.03
CA GLU A 86 -18.88 9.58 -17.02
C GLU A 86 -19.32 8.18 -16.55
N THR A 87 -18.47 7.16 -16.69
CA THR A 87 -18.76 5.79 -16.32
C THR A 87 -17.99 5.44 -15.04
N ASP A 88 -18.74 4.92 -14.07
CA ASP A 88 -18.26 4.35 -12.79
C ASP A 88 -17.91 5.34 -11.66
N GLY A 89 -18.58 6.50 -11.57
CA GLY A 89 -18.56 7.31 -10.34
C GLY A 89 -17.28 8.12 -10.09
N TRP A 90 -16.36 8.17 -11.05
CA TRP A 90 -15.15 9.00 -10.98
C TRP A 90 -15.43 10.40 -11.53
N LYS A 91 -15.18 11.44 -10.72
CA LYS A 91 -15.32 12.82 -11.18
C LYS A 91 -14.26 13.15 -12.22
N ALA A 92 -14.67 13.81 -13.31
CA ALA A 92 -13.76 14.38 -14.29
C ALA A 92 -12.74 15.31 -13.58
N GLY A 93 -11.46 15.16 -13.91
CA GLY A 93 -10.36 15.97 -13.35
C GLY A 93 -9.68 15.42 -12.09
N VAL A 94 -10.06 14.24 -11.59
CA VAL A 94 -9.34 13.59 -10.47
C VAL A 94 -8.25 12.64 -11.01
N SER A 95 -7.00 12.90 -10.63
CA SER A 95 -5.87 11.99 -10.92
C SER A 95 -5.94 10.74 -10.04
N PHE A 96 -5.74 9.55 -10.62
CA PHE A 96 -5.66 8.30 -9.86
C PHE A 96 -4.44 8.31 -8.94
N ILE A 97 -3.28 8.66 -9.48
CA ILE A 97 -2.06 8.91 -8.70
C ILE A 97 -2.13 10.33 -8.15
N ARG A 98 -2.38 10.50 -6.84
CA ARG A 98 -2.71 11.80 -6.23
C ARG A 98 -1.53 12.54 -5.59
N ARG A 99 -0.90 12.00 -4.54
CA ARG A 99 0.19 12.66 -3.78
C ARG A 99 1.43 11.81 -3.54
N GLY A 100 1.27 10.51 -3.28
CA GLY A 100 2.41 9.61 -3.09
C GLY A 100 3.21 9.88 -1.80
N GLU A 101 2.54 10.30 -0.73
CA GLU A 101 3.17 10.72 0.53
C GLU A 101 2.59 9.96 1.74
N ILE A 102 3.37 9.88 2.82
CA ILE A 102 2.94 9.38 4.13
C ILE A 102 2.33 10.55 4.91
N GLY A 103 1.29 10.31 5.70
CA GLY A 103 0.74 11.33 6.62
C GLY A 103 -0.33 12.25 6.04
N ASP A 104 -0.74 12.11 4.77
CA ASP A 104 -1.79 12.98 4.19
C ASP A 104 -3.15 12.84 4.91
N TRP A 105 -3.38 11.76 5.67
CA TRP A 105 -4.57 11.57 6.50
C TRP A 105 -4.84 12.77 7.44
N LYS A 106 -3.79 13.45 7.90
CA LYS A 106 -3.86 14.64 8.78
C LYS A 106 -4.57 15.83 8.13
N ASN A 107 -4.62 15.86 6.79
CA ASN A 107 -5.32 16.91 6.06
C ASN A 107 -6.83 16.62 5.94
N HIS A 108 -7.31 15.45 6.37
CA HIS A 108 -8.70 15.01 6.18
C HIS A 108 -9.41 14.64 7.48
N LEU A 109 -8.69 14.10 8.47
CA LEU A 109 -9.29 13.69 9.74
C LEU A 109 -9.33 14.85 10.74
N THR A 110 -10.45 14.97 11.46
CA THR A 110 -10.48 15.81 12.66
C THR A 110 -9.74 15.12 13.81
N VAL A 111 -9.45 15.86 14.88
CA VAL A 111 -8.84 15.29 16.09
C VAL A 111 -9.71 14.16 16.66
N ALA A 112 -11.04 14.35 16.70
CA ALA A 112 -11.96 13.34 17.21
C ALA A 112 -11.98 12.08 16.34
N ASP A 113 -11.97 12.22 15.00
CA ASP A 113 -11.90 11.08 14.09
C ASP A 113 -10.58 10.30 14.29
N ASN A 114 -9.47 11.01 14.48
CA ASN A 114 -8.17 10.39 14.72
C ASN A 114 -8.14 9.62 16.05
N GLU A 115 -8.66 10.20 17.12
CA GLU A 115 -8.73 9.52 18.43
C GLU A 115 -9.58 8.23 18.38
N GLU A 116 -10.69 8.24 17.63
CA GLU A 116 -11.51 7.04 17.41
C GLU A 116 -10.76 5.98 16.61
N LEU A 117 -10.04 6.39 15.55
CA LEU A 117 -9.25 5.49 14.71
C LEU A 117 -8.07 4.89 15.48
N ASP A 118 -7.34 5.69 16.26
CA ASP A 118 -6.23 5.23 17.11
C ASP A 118 -6.70 4.16 18.10
N LYS A 119 -7.85 4.38 18.73
CA LYS A 119 -8.47 3.39 19.61
C LYS A 119 -8.82 2.10 18.86
N ALA A 120 -9.45 2.21 17.69
CA ALA A 120 -9.81 1.05 16.89
C ALA A 120 -8.57 0.25 16.45
N ILE A 121 -7.49 0.92 16.04
CA ILE A 121 -6.21 0.29 15.68
C ILE A 121 -5.64 -0.43 16.90
N ALA A 122 -5.54 0.25 18.05
CA ALA A 122 -4.99 -0.33 19.27
C ALA A 122 -5.77 -1.57 19.73
N GLU A 123 -7.11 -1.55 19.64
CA GLU A 123 -7.96 -2.68 20.01
C GLU A 123 -7.88 -3.83 18.99
N ARG A 124 -8.02 -3.54 17.70
CA ARG A 124 -8.14 -4.56 16.64
C ARG A 124 -6.81 -5.17 16.21
N MET A 125 -5.71 -4.43 16.32
CA MET A 125 -4.37 -4.90 15.98
C MET A 125 -3.58 -5.40 17.19
N SER A 126 -4.20 -5.36 18.39
CA SER A 126 -3.60 -5.84 19.62
C SER A 126 -3.10 -7.29 19.49
N GLY A 127 -1.89 -7.54 20.00
CA GLY A 127 -1.27 -8.87 19.97
C GLY A 127 -0.65 -9.26 18.63
N SER A 128 -0.75 -8.41 17.60
CA SER A 128 0.04 -8.57 16.39
C SER A 128 1.38 -7.83 16.48
N GLU A 129 2.39 -8.32 15.76
CA GLU A 129 3.71 -7.68 15.65
C GLU A 129 3.78 -6.69 14.47
N ILE A 130 2.65 -6.45 13.79
CA ILE A 130 2.61 -5.56 12.63
C ILE A 130 2.80 -4.11 13.11
N GLN A 131 3.67 -3.38 12.42
CA GLN A 131 3.95 -1.98 12.71
C GLN A 131 3.75 -1.18 11.44
N PHE A 132 2.84 -0.21 11.50
CA PHE A 132 2.63 0.76 10.44
C PHE A 132 3.35 2.05 10.80
N VAL A 133 3.93 2.69 9.78
CA VAL A 133 4.42 4.05 9.86
C VAL A 133 3.29 4.96 9.37
N TYR A 134 2.93 5.99 10.15
CA TYR A 134 1.83 6.88 9.80
C TYR A 134 2.29 8.28 9.39
N GLU A 135 3.58 8.58 9.55
CA GLU A 135 4.26 9.83 9.24
C GLU A 135 5.77 9.64 9.04
#